data_AF-A0A3D4EDP2-F1
#
_entry.id   AF-A0A3D4EDP2-F1
#
_cell.length_a   1.000
_cell.length_b   1.000
_cell.length_c   1.000
_cell.angle_alpha   90.00
_cell.angle_beta   90.00
_cell.angle_gamma   90.00
#
_symmetry.space_group_name_H-M   'P 1'
#
loop_
_entity.id
_entity.type
_entity.pdbx_description
1 polymer ?
#
loop_
_entity_poly.entity_id
_entity_poly.type
_entity_poly.pdbx_seq_one_letter_code
_entity_poly.pdbx_strand_id
1 'polypeptide(L)'
;MSNEELAVLIQNGDREREIELWEQVRRFAMKLANKWLAAFRSRSDVEFDDLMSVAYIAMCEAVATYKPDSGSFIGWYSFYLKDGYTTLYGLRTRRTANDPLNNAISLSTPLDDNGEITLGDAVADPNSTERFERVEDALYRQELHNALCEALKIIPAEYLSVIERRYFNGQTIKSIAADLLTTVNEVKRCESGGLWAIRRSPAINTLRSFSDFDFYKGTGLSSFKRTGTSIQENYLLYEENAEMCDQKKMNFSDNIT
;
A
#
# COMPACT_ATOMS: atom_id res chain seq x y z
N MET A 1 20.12 -45.03 -35.66
CA MET A 1 18.65 -44.99 -35.68
C MET A 1 18.23 -43.54 -35.72
N SER A 2 17.20 -43.18 -36.47
CA SER A 2 16.71 -41.79 -36.48
C SER A 2 15.92 -41.46 -35.22
N ASN A 3 15.76 -40.17 -34.91
CA ASN A 3 14.93 -39.72 -33.78
C ASN A 3 13.48 -40.18 -33.95
N GLU A 4 12.99 -40.15 -35.19
CA GLU A 4 11.63 -40.53 -35.56
C GLU A 4 11.38 -42.03 -35.35
N GLU A 5 12.32 -42.89 -35.77
CA GLU A 5 12.28 -44.33 -35.51
C GLU A 5 12.29 -44.63 -34.01
N LEU A 6 13.17 -43.96 -33.25
CA LEU A 6 13.26 -44.12 -31.80
C LEU A 6 11.95 -43.72 -31.11
N ALA A 7 11.35 -42.60 -31.49
CA ALA A 7 10.09 -42.15 -30.92
C ALA A 7 8.96 -43.19 -31.12
N VAL A 8 8.86 -43.80 -32.31
CA VAL A 8 7.86 -44.85 -32.59
C VAL A 8 8.14 -46.13 -31.79
N LEU A 9 9.40 -46.55 -31.65
CA LEU A 9 9.75 -47.72 -30.85
C LEU A 9 9.44 -47.50 -29.36
N ILE A 10 9.76 -46.33 -28.82
CA ILE A 10 9.46 -45.97 -27.43
C ILE A 10 7.95 -45.93 -27.19
N GLN A 11 7.16 -45.36 -28.12
CA GLN A 11 5.70 -45.41 -28.06
C GLN A 11 5.15 -46.84 -28.02
N ASN A 12 5.78 -47.77 -28.75
CA ASN A 12 5.39 -49.18 -28.81
C ASN A 12 5.88 -50.00 -27.60
N GLY A 13 6.48 -49.37 -26.58
CA GLY A 13 6.83 -49.99 -25.30
C GLY A 13 8.31 -50.23 -25.07
N ASP A 14 9.18 -49.90 -26.04
CA ASP A 14 10.64 -50.10 -25.95
C ASP A 14 11.31 -48.96 -25.16
N ARG A 15 10.92 -48.78 -23.89
CA ARG A 15 11.28 -47.62 -23.06
C ARG A 15 12.78 -47.50 -22.75
N GLU A 16 13.55 -48.57 -22.84
CA GLU A 16 15.01 -48.53 -22.62
C GLU A 16 15.72 -47.61 -23.63
N ARG A 17 15.10 -47.39 -24.79
CA ARG A 17 15.61 -46.50 -25.85
C ARG A 17 15.37 -45.01 -25.57
N GLU A 18 14.66 -44.65 -24.50
CA GLU A 18 14.40 -43.27 -24.12
C GLU A 18 15.70 -42.49 -23.85
N ILE A 19 16.69 -43.15 -23.22
CA ILE A 19 18.01 -42.57 -22.98
C ILE A 19 18.77 -42.37 -24.30
N GLU A 20 18.63 -43.30 -25.26
CA GLU A 20 19.25 -43.18 -26.58
C GLU A 20 18.69 -41.96 -27.33
N LEU A 21 17.36 -41.79 -27.33
CA LEU A 21 16.72 -40.61 -27.92
C LEU A 21 17.15 -39.33 -27.20
N TRP A 22 17.20 -39.34 -25.87
CA TRP A 22 17.64 -38.20 -25.09
C TRP A 22 19.02 -37.75 -25.49
N GLU A 23 20.01 -38.64 -25.54
CA GLU A 23 21.38 -38.29 -25.94
C GLU A 23 21.45 -37.71 -27.37
N GLN A 24 20.57 -38.13 -28.30
CA GLN A 24 20.49 -37.53 -29.63
C GLN A 24 19.92 -36.11 -29.63
N VAL A 25 18.88 -35.84 -28.83
CA VAL A 25 18.20 -34.52 -28.81
C VAL A 25 18.75 -33.56 -27.75
N ARG A 26 19.56 -34.04 -26.81
CA ARG A 26 20.08 -33.28 -25.66
C ARG A 26 20.80 -32.00 -26.07
N ARG A 27 21.66 -32.05 -27.09
CA ARG A 27 22.38 -30.85 -27.58
C ARG A 27 21.44 -29.77 -28.13
N PHE A 28 20.34 -30.17 -28.75
CA PHE A 28 19.32 -29.24 -29.22
C PHE A 28 18.59 -28.58 -28.04
N ALA A 29 18.21 -29.37 -27.03
CA ALA A 29 17.64 -28.87 -25.78
C ALA A 29 18.58 -27.87 -25.08
N MET A 30 19.87 -28.23 -24.90
CA MET A 30 20.88 -27.35 -24.32
C MET A 30 21.01 -26.02 -25.05
N LYS A 31 20.98 -26.03 -26.38
CA LYS A 31 21.03 -24.81 -27.20
C LYS A 31 19.83 -23.91 -26.92
N LEU A 32 18.63 -24.48 -26.79
CA LEU A 32 17.44 -23.72 -26.47
C LEU A 32 17.46 -23.23 -25.02
N ALA A 33 17.81 -24.08 -24.05
CA ALA A 33 17.95 -23.70 -22.65
C ALA A 33 18.88 -22.47 -22.48
N ASN A 34 20.06 -22.50 -23.11
CA ASN A 34 20.98 -21.36 -23.10
C ASN A 34 20.37 -20.09 -23.70
N LYS A 35 19.60 -20.21 -24.79
CA LYS A 35 18.91 -19.06 -25.39
C LYS A 35 17.87 -18.47 -24.44
N TRP A 36 17.16 -19.31 -23.69
CA TRP A 36 16.18 -18.87 -22.69
C TRP A 36 16.85 -18.20 -21.49
N LEU A 37 17.89 -18.80 -20.90
CA LEU A 37 18.68 -18.15 -19.84
C LEU A 37 19.22 -16.78 -20.28
N ALA A 38 19.73 -16.70 -21.51
CA ALA A 38 20.22 -15.43 -22.06
C ALA A 38 19.12 -14.38 -22.28
N ALA A 39 17.88 -14.79 -22.52
CA ALA A 39 16.74 -13.88 -22.66
C ALA A 39 16.22 -13.39 -21.30
N PHE A 40 16.41 -14.17 -20.23
CA PHE A 40 15.91 -13.91 -18.89
C PHE A 40 17.04 -13.77 -17.85
N ARG A 41 18.13 -13.08 -18.20
CA ARG A 41 19.33 -12.97 -17.33
C ARG A 41 19.08 -12.34 -15.96
N SER A 42 18.04 -11.52 -15.84
CA SER A 42 17.66 -10.88 -14.58
C SER A 42 16.86 -11.80 -13.65
N ARG A 43 16.44 -12.97 -14.14
CA ARG A 43 15.72 -13.98 -13.36
C ARG A 43 16.74 -14.95 -12.76
N SER A 44 16.76 -15.05 -11.45
CA SER A 44 17.67 -15.95 -10.69
C SER A 44 16.97 -17.17 -10.11
N ASP A 45 15.69 -17.39 -10.43
CA ASP A 45 14.86 -18.47 -9.91
C ASP A 45 14.79 -19.70 -10.81
N VAL A 46 15.42 -19.65 -11.99
CA VAL A 46 15.48 -20.76 -12.94
C VAL A 46 16.92 -21.00 -13.34
N GLU A 47 17.42 -22.21 -13.08
CA GLU A 47 18.76 -22.62 -13.43
C GLU A 47 18.80 -23.41 -14.75
N PHE A 48 20.01 -23.60 -15.27
CA PHE A 48 20.21 -24.43 -16.47
C PHE A 48 19.71 -25.86 -16.27
N ASP A 49 19.95 -26.44 -15.10
CA ASP A 49 19.58 -27.82 -14.80
C ASP A 49 18.05 -27.99 -14.69
N ASP A 50 17.32 -26.96 -14.26
CA ASP A 50 15.85 -26.94 -14.30
C ASP A 50 15.34 -27.02 -15.73
N LEU A 51 15.92 -26.21 -16.63
CA LEU A 51 15.57 -26.22 -18.05
C LEU A 51 15.93 -27.55 -18.72
N MET A 52 17.02 -28.18 -18.33
CA MET A 52 17.38 -29.50 -18.85
C MET A 52 16.45 -30.61 -18.33
N SER A 53 16.02 -30.51 -17.07
CA SER A 53 15.04 -31.44 -16.48
C SER A 53 13.68 -31.32 -17.15
N VAL A 54 13.19 -30.09 -17.35
CA VAL A 54 11.95 -29.81 -18.10
C VAL A 54 12.07 -30.27 -19.55
N ALA A 55 13.24 -30.10 -20.17
CA ALA A 55 13.47 -30.59 -21.53
C ALA A 55 13.33 -32.10 -21.64
N TYR A 56 13.85 -32.85 -20.68
CA TYR A 56 13.68 -34.30 -20.65
C TYR A 56 12.19 -34.68 -20.57
N ILE A 57 11.43 -34.07 -19.66
CA ILE A 57 9.98 -34.33 -19.52
C ILE A 57 9.24 -33.98 -20.82
N ALA A 58 9.56 -32.83 -21.42
CA ALA A 58 9.00 -32.41 -22.71
C ALA A 58 9.33 -33.39 -23.85
N MET A 59 10.48 -34.06 -23.81
CA MET A 59 10.81 -35.11 -24.77
C MET A 59 9.89 -36.31 -24.57
N CYS A 60 9.67 -36.77 -23.33
CA CYS A 60 8.76 -37.88 -23.03
C CYS A 60 7.33 -37.59 -23.53
N GLU A 61 6.82 -36.38 -23.29
CA GLU A 61 5.50 -35.94 -23.76
C GLU A 61 5.43 -35.82 -25.29
N ALA A 62 6.50 -35.31 -25.91
CA ALA A 62 6.62 -35.25 -27.36
C ALA A 62 6.60 -36.65 -27.98
N VAL A 63 7.34 -37.60 -27.39
CA VAL A 63 7.31 -39.02 -27.81
C VAL A 63 5.91 -39.58 -27.69
N ALA A 64 5.22 -39.40 -26.57
CA ALA A 64 3.88 -39.97 -26.35
C ALA A 64 2.83 -39.55 -27.40
N THR A 65 3.04 -38.42 -28.08
CA THR A 65 2.09 -37.82 -29.03
C THR A 65 2.61 -37.72 -30.46
N TYR A 66 3.86 -38.13 -30.70
CA TYR A 66 4.51 -38.01 -32.00
C TYR A 66 3.77 -38.82 -33.07
N LYS A 67 3.70 -38.25 -34.27
CA LYS A 67 3.09 -38.87 -35.45
C LYS A 67 4.11 -38.85 -36.60
N PRO A 68 4.51 -40.01 -37.15
CA PRO A 68 5.51 -40.08 -38.22
C PRO A 68 5.16 -39.23 -39.45
N ASP A 69 3.88 -39.15 -39.80
CA ASP A 69 3.40 -38.40 -40.97
C ASP A 69 3.40 -36.88 -40.75
N SER A 70 3.67 -36.40 -39.53
CA SER A 70 3.57 -34.98 -39.14
C SER A 70 4.90 -34.21 -39.22
N GLY A 71 5.96 -34.81 -39.77
CA GLY A 71 7.26 -34.19 -39.96
C GLY A 71 8.31 -34.63 -38.94
N SER A 72 9.40 -33.86 -38.79
CA SER A 72 10.54 -34.26 -37.96
C SER A 72 10.22 -34.26 -36.47
N PHE A 73 10.80 -35.20 -35.74
CA PHE A 73 10.64 -35.30 -34.28
C PHE A 73 11.19 -34.05 -33.57
N ILE A 74 12.31 -33.49 -34.03
CA ILE A 74 12.88 -32.25 -33.47
C ILE A 74 11.89 -31.09 -33.59
N GLY A 75 11.19 -30.98 -34.73
CA GLY A 75 10.15 -29.98 -34.92
C GLY A 75 9.03 -30.16 -33.91
N TRP A 76 8.55 -31.39 -33.75
CA TRP A 76 7.52 -31.74 -32.76
C TRP A 76 7.93 -31.41 -31.32
N TYR A 77 9.11 -31.89 -30.92
CA TYR A 77 9.71 -31.66 -29.61
C TYR A 77 9.91 -30.17 -29.30
N SER A 78 10.23 -29.35 -30.29
CA SER A 78 10.39 -27.90 -30.08
C SER A 78 9.13 -27.21 -29.55
N PHE A 79 7.93 -27.72 -29.89
CA PHE A 79 6.67 -27.19 -29.35
C PHE A 79 6.51 -27.51 -27.87
N TYR A 80 6.81 -28.76 -27.47
CA TYR A 80 6.79 -29.18 -26.07
C TYR A 80 7.84 -28.46 -25.23
N LEU A 81 9.05 -28.28 -25.77
CA LEU A 81 10.08 -27.47 -25.11
C LEU A 81 9.63 -26.04 -24.86
N LYS A 82 9.01 -25.41 -25.87
CA LYS A 82 8.52 -24.05 -25.73
C LYS A 82 7.42 -23.98 -24.67
N ASP A 83 6.47 -24.91 -24.66
CA ASP A 83 5.39 -24.95 -23.66
C ASP A 83 5.93 -25.19 -22.25
N GLY A 84 6.85 -26.15 -22.09
CA GLY A 84 7.51 -26.45 -20.82
C GLY A 84 8.30 -25.26 -20.28
N TYR A 85 9.13 -24.61 -21.10
CA TYR A 85 9.90 -23.43 -20.67
C TYR A 85 9.01 -22.23 -20.38
N THR A 86 7.98 -22.00 -21.18
CA THR A 86 6.98 -20.96 -20.91
C THR A 86 6.28 -21.20 -19.57
N THR A 87 6.04 -22.46 -19.21
CA THR A 87 5.47 -22.84 -17.91
C THR A 87 6.46 -22.60 -16.78
N LEU A 88 7.70 -23.04 -16.94
CA LEU A 88 8.76 -22.87 -15.94
C LEU A 88 9.00 -21.39 -15.61
N TYR A 89 9.05 -20.53 -16.62
CA TYR A 89 9.21 -19.08 -16.42
C TYR A 89 7.93 -18.35 -15.99
N GLY A 90 6.80 -19.05 -15.81
CA GLY A 90 5.54 -18.42 -15.42
C GLY A 90 4.92 -17.53 -16.51
N LEU A 91 5.20 -17.79 -17.79
CA LEU A 91 4.80 -16.95 -18.92
C LEU A 91 3.57 -17.45 -19.67
N ARG A 92 2.89 -18.49 -19.19
CA ARG A 92 1.71 -19.07 -19.88
C ARG A 92 0.56 -18.09 -20.05
N THR A 93 0.36 -17.22 -19.07
CA THR A 93 -0.76 -16.27 -19.06
C THR A 93 -0.27 -14.87 -18.71
N ARG A 94 -1.01 -13.85 -19.15
CA ARG A 94 -0.70 -12.45 -18.81
C ARG A 94 -0.68 -12.20 -17.30
N ARG A 95 -1.52 -12.91 -16.55
CA ARG A 95 -1.54 -12.82 -15.08
C ARG A 95 -0.23 -13.33 -14.48
N THR A 96 0.18 -14.53 -14.87
CA THR A 96 1.41 -15.16 -14.35
C THR A 96 2.66 -14.42 -14.84
N ALA A 97 2.66 -13.91 -16.07
CA ALA A 97 3.78 -13.13 -16.60
C ALA A 97 3.98 -11.81 -15.82
N ASN A 98 2.88 -11.20 -15.37
CA ASN A 98 2.88 -9.97 -14.57
C ASN A 98 2.96 -10.23 -13.06
N ASP A 99 3.32 -11.45 -12.63
CA ASP A 99 3.54 -11.73 -11.21
C ASP A 99 4.66 -10.82 -10.68
N PRO A 100 4.43 -10.07 -9.59
CA PRO A 100 5.46 -9.23 -8.98
C PRO A 100 6.75 -9.98 -8.65
N LEU A 101 6.67 -11.28 -8.32
CA LEU A 101 7.84 -12.11 -8.04
C LEU A 101 8.75 -12.25 -9.27
N ASN A 102 8.21 -12.15 -10.49
CA ASN A 102 9.01 -12.24 -11.71
C ASN A 102 9.94 -11.05 -11.93
N ASN A 103 9.62 -9.90 -11.34
CA ASN A 103 10.38 -8.66 -11.48
C ASN A 103 10.92 -8.14 -10.15
N ALA A 104 10.90 -8.98 -9.11
CA ALA A 104 11.40 -8.61 -7.80
C ALA A 104 12.93 -8.45 -7.82
N ILE A 105 13.42 -7.46 -7.09
CA ILE A 105 14.85 -7.22 -6.85
C ILE A 105 15.12 -7.61 -5.39
N SER A 106 16.27 -8.23 -5.12
CA SER A 106 16.65 -8.62 -3.77
C SER A 106 16.82 -7.39 -2.88
N LEU A 107 16.32 -7.46 -1.65
CA LEU A 107 16.59 -6.41 -0.64
C LEU A 107 18.07 -6.38 -0.25
N SER A 108 18.80 -7.48 -0.43
CA SER A 108 20.25 -7.53 -0.18
C SER A 108 21.07 -6.99 -1.35
N THR A 109 20.45 -6.46 -2.41
CA THR A 109 21.18 -5.80 -3.49
C THR A 109 21.93 -4.59 -2.93
N PRO A 110 23.26 -4.54 -3.04
CA PRO A 110 24.05 -3.41 -2.54
C PRO A 110 23.75 -2.14 -3.34
N LEU A 111 23.67 -1.01 -2.66
CA LEU A 111 23.47 0.31 -3.25
C LEU A 111 24.76 1.13 -3.36
N ASP A 112 25.79 0.74 -2.60
CA ASP A 112 27.11 1.35 -2.59
C ASP A 112 28.19 0.34 -3.02
N ASP A 113 29.36 0.85 -3.41
CA ASP A 113 30.48 0.03 -3.90
C ASP A 113 31.07 -0.88 -2.81
N ASN A 114 30.93 -0.50 -1.55
CA ASN A 114 31.43 -1.26 -0.40
C ASN A 114 30.42 -2.34 0.07
N GLY A 115 29.17 -2.27 -0.40
CA GLY A 115 28.09 -3.16 0.00
C GLY A 115 27.66 -3.02 1.46
N GLU A 116 27.95 -1.88 2.09
CA GLU A 116 27.54 -1.61 3.48
C GLU A 116 26.06 -1.20 3.56
N ILE A 117 25.54 -0.60 2.48
CA ILE A 117 24.14 -0.17 2.40
C ILE A 117 23.42 -1.04 1.37
N THR A 118 22.40 -1.75 1.81
CA THR A 118 21.56 -2.57 0.94
C THR A 118 20.29 -1.84 0.55
N LEU A 119 19.61 -2.33 -0.50
CA LEU A 119 18.31 -1.84 -0.90
C LEU A 119 17.29 -1.91 0.26
N GLY A 120 17.36 -2.96 1.06
CA GLY A 120 16.52 -3.14 2.25
C GLY A 120 16.69 -2.04 3.28
N ASP A 121 17.91 -1.52 3.47
CA ASP A 121 18.20 -0.43 4.42
C ASP A 121 17.59 0.91 3.95
N ALA A 122 17.45 1.10 2.64
CA ALA A 122 16.87 2.30 2.05
C ALA A 122 15.33 2.26 1.93
N VAL A 123 14.72 1.08 2.03
CA VAL A 123 13.26 0.92 1.95
C VAL A 123 12.63 1.28 3.29
N ALA A 124 11.93 2.42 3.33
CA ALA A 124 11.23 2.85 4.52
C ALA A 124 10.07 1.91 4.88
N ASP A 125 9.95 1.56 6.16
CA ASP A 125 8.76 0.85 6.67
C ASP A 125 7.54 1.78 6.62
N PRO A 126 6.49 1.45 5.85
CA PRO A 126 5.29 2.28 5.74
C PRO A 126 4.56 2.48 7.06
N ASN A 127 4.71 1.58 8.04
CA ASN A 127 4.04 1.68 9.34
C ASN A 127 4.89 2.41 10.40
N SER A 128 6.15 2.73 10.11
CA SER A 128 7.04 3.41 11.07
C SER A 128 6.55 4.81 11.44
N THR A 129 5.88 5.50 10.51
CA THR A 129 5.36 6.87 10.68
C THR A 129 4.10 6.91 11.54
N GLU A 130 3.20 5.93 11.40
CA GLU A 130 1.95 5.88 12.17
C GLU A 130 2.19 5.83 13.68
N ARG A 131 3.29 5.20 14.13
CA ARG A 131 3.55 5.01 15.56
C ARG A 131 3.88 6.32 16.28
N PHE A 132 4.59 7.24 15.61
CA PHE A 132 4.94 8.54 16.17
C PHE A 132 3.78 9.54 16.02
N GLU A 133 3.13 9.57 14.86
CA GLU A 133 1.95 10.42 14.61
C GLU A 133 0.81 10.10 15.62
N ARG A 134 0.61 8.82 15.99
CA ARG A 134 -0.40 8.43 17.00
C ARG A 134 -0.13 8.97 18.41
N VAL A 135 1.12 9.14 18.80
CA VAL A 135 1.47 9.59 20.17
C VAL A 135 1.26 11.10 20.31
N GLU A 136 1.70 11.88 19.30
CA GLU A 136 1.46 13.33 19.26
C GLU A 136 -0.04 13.65 19.19
N ASP A 137 -0.77 12.93 18.34
CA ASP A 137 -2.24 12.99 18.27
C ASP A 137 -2.92 12.68 19.61
N ALA A 138 -2.39 11.70 20.37
CA ALA A 138 -2.98 11.29 21.63
C ALA A 138 -2.81 12.37 22.72
N LEU A 139 -1.63 12.99 22.79
CA LEU A 139 -1.36 14.07 23.74
C LEU A 139 -2.23 15.30 23.44
N TYR A 140 -2.31 15.72 22.17
CA TYR A 140 -3.19 16.81 21.75
C TYR A 140 -4.66 16.53 22.09
N ARG A 141 -5.16 15.33 21.78
CA ARG A 141 -6.55 14.93 22.12
C ARG A 141 -6.80 14.96 23.62
N GLN A 142 -5.82 14.55 24.42
CA GLN A 142 -5.93 14.59 25.88
C GLN A 142 -5.98 16.02 26.40
N GLU A 143 -5.11 16.91 25.91
CA GLU A 143 -5.11 18.33 26.29
C GLU A 143 -6.41 19.03 25.89
N LEU A 144 -6.89 18.79 24.66
CA LEU A 144 -8.17 19.31 24.18
C LEU A 144 -9.34 18.81 25.05
N HIS A 145 -9.35 17.52 25.37
CA HIS A 145 -10.38 16.93 26.23
C HIS A 145 -10.39 17.58 27.62
N ASN A 146 -9.22 17.78 28.22
CA ASN A 146 -9.09 18.46 29.52
C ASN A 146 -9.59 19.91 29.45
N ALA A 147 -9.22 20.65 28.41
CA ALA A 147 -9.68 22.02 28.22
C ALA A 147 -11.20 22.11 28.04
N LEU A 148 -11.80 21.17 27.31
CA LEU A 148 -13.26 21.06 27.17
C LEU A 148 -13.93 20.75 28.51
N CYS A 149 -13.40 19.81 29.29
CA CYS A 149 -13.91 19.49 30.62
C CYS A 149 -13.87 20.70 31.57
N GLU A 150 -12.80 21.50 31.56
CA GLU A 150 -12.74 22.74 32.34
C GLU A 150 -13.76 23.78 31.85
N ALA A 151 -13.95 23.93 30.53
CA ALA A 151 -14.96 24.83 29.98
C ALA A 151 -16.38 24.43 30.39
N LEU A 152 -16.66 23.13 30.44
CA LEU A 152 -17.95 22.57 30.81
C LEU A 152 -18.31 22.81 32.29
N LYS A 153 -17.33 22.86 33.20
CA LYS A 153 -17.55 23.17 34.63
C LYS A 153 -18.14 24.56 34.88
N ILE A 154 -17.96 25.49 33.95
CA ILE A 154 -18.40 26.90 34.09
C ILE A 154 -19.91 27.05 33.75
N ILE A 155 -20.46 26.09 33.02
CA ILE A 155 -21.82 26.17 32.49
C ILE A 155 -22.83 25.64 33.52
N PRO A 156 -24.06 26.21 33.61
CA PRO A 156 -25.15 25.62 34.38
C PRO A 156 -25.41 24.13 34.04
N ALA A 157 -25.69 23.33 35.07
CA ALA A 157 -25.87 21.87 34.97
C ALA A 157 -26.95 21.44 33.96
N GLU A 158 -28.00 22.24 33.80
CA GLU A 158 -29.07 22.00 32.83
C GLU A 158 -28.55 21.98 31.39
N TYR A 159 -27.68 22.93 31.03
CA TYR A 159 -27.08 23.00 29.70
C TYR A 159 -25.99 21.95 29.54
N LEU A 160 -25.19 21.68 30.58
CA LEU A 160 -24.16 20.64 30.58
C LEU A 160 -24.74 19.28 30.16
N SER A 161 -25.86 18.88 30.78
CA SER A 161 -26.50 17.60 30.49
C SER A 161 -26.88 17.42 29.01
N VAL A 162 -27.29 18.50 28.35
CA VAL A 162 -27.65 18.51 26.93
C VAL A 162 -26.40 18.47 26.06
N ILE A 163 -25.35 19.23 26.40
CA ILE A 163 -24.08 19.27 25.66
C ILE A 163 -23.37 17.91 25.71
N GLU A 164 -23.29 17.27 26.89
CA GLU A 164 -22.69 15.94 27.05
C GLU A 164 -23.42 14.89 26.21
N ARG A 165 -24.75 14.82 26.34
CA ARG A 165 -25.57 13.89 25.57
C ARG A 165 -25.44 14.08 24.06
N ARG A 166 -25.35 15.34 23.61
CA ARG A 166 -25.27 15.70 22.20
C ARG A 166 -23.91 15.40 21.58
N TYR A 167 -22.83 15.82 22.22
CA TYR A 167 -21.49 15.85 21.64
C TYR A 167 -20.57 14.73 22.13
N PHE A 168 -20.74 14.25 23.36
CA PHE A 168 -19.95 13.13 23.90
C PHE A 168 -20.63 11.79 23.66
N ASN A 169 -21.96 11.72 23.83
CA ASN A 169 -22.73 10.48 23.65
C ASN A 169 -23.37 10.35 22.26
N GLY A 170 -23.29 11.37 21.41
CA GLY A 170 -23.80 11.34 20.04
C GLY A 170 -25.33 11.24 19.91
N GLN A 171 -26.10 11.55 20.96
CA GLN A 171 -27.55 11.47 20.92
C GLN A 171 -28.16 12.55 20.01
N THR A 172 -29.30 12.22 19.39
CA THR A 172 -30.06 13.20 18.61
C THR A 172 -30.89 14.10 19.53
N ILE A 173 -31.12 15.36 19.13
CA ILE A 173 -31.96 16.30 19.88
C ILE A 173 -33.36 15.70 20.17
N LYS A 174 -33.92 14.93 19.23
CA LYS A 174 -35.21 14.24 19.41
C LYS A 174 -35.15 13.16 20.50
N SER A 175 -34.06 12.38 20.53
CA SER A 175 -33.83 11.36 21.56
C SER A 175 -33.66 12.00 22.93
N ILE A 176 -32.88 13.08 23.02
CA ILE A 176 -32.67 13.83 24.27
C ILE A 176 -33.99 14.39 24.79
N ALA A 177 -34.83 14.94 23.91
CA ALA A 177 -36.13 15.47 24.28
C ALA A 177 -37.07 14.37 24.83
N ALA A 178 -37.07 13.18 24.20
CA ALA A 178 -37.82 12.03 24.68
C ALA A 178 -37.32 11.53 26.05
N ASP A 179 -36.00 11.44 26.24
CA ASP A 179 -35.38 10.97 27.48
C ASP A 179 -35.63 11.93 28.67
N LEU A 180 -35.57 13.24 28.41
CA LEU A 180 -35.79 14.28 29.42
C LEU A 180 -37.27 14.64 29.60
N LEU A 181 -38.18 13.94 28.91
CA LEU A 181 -39.63 14.22 28.91
C LEU A 181 -39.93 15.71 28.63
N THR A 182 -39.20 16.31 27.69
CA THR A 182 -39.29 17.73 27.34
C THR A 182 -39.53 17.94 25.85
N THR A 183 -39.67 19.20 25.43
CA THR A 183 -39.86 19.55 24.02
C THR A 183 -38.52 19.68 23.29
N VAL A 184 -38.53 19.39 21.99
CA VAL A 184 -37.35 19.59 21.11
C VAL A 184 -36.84 21.03 21.15
N ASN A 185 -37.74 22.01 21.28
CA ASN A 185 -37.36 23.43 21.33
C ASN A 185 -36.63 23.77 22.62
N GLU A 186 -36.99 23.14 23.73
CA GLU A 186 -36.31 23.35 25.00
C GLU A 186 -34.90 22.77 24.97
N VAL A 187 -34.70 21.59 24.40
CA VAL A 187 -33.36 21.01 24.19
C VAL A 187 -32.50 21.92 23.31
N LYS A 188 -33.05 22.48 22.22
CA LYS A 188 -32.34 23.45 21.36
C LYS A 188 -31.99 24.75 22.09
N ARG A 189 -32.88 25.23 22.98
CA ARG A 189 -32.63 26.41 23.83
C ARG A 189 -31.46 26.13 24.76
N CYS A 190 -31.45 24.98 25.42
CA CYS A 190 -30.38 24.55 26.32
C CYS A 190 -29.04 24.33 25.59
N GLU A 191 -29.06 23.71 24.40
CA GLU A 191 -27.87 23.57 23.54
C GLU A 191 -27.29 24.93 23.16
N SER A 192 -28.14 25.84 22.66
CA SER A 192 -27.74 27.19 22.28
C SER A 192 -27.22 28.00 23.48
N GLY A 193 -27.90 27.88 24.63
CA GLY A 193 -27.52 28.54 25.88
C GLY A 193 -26.19 28.04 26.43
N GLY A 194 -25.94 26.73 26.38
CA GLY A 194 -24.67 26.11 26.76
C GLY A 194 -23.51 26.60 25.91
N LEU A 195 -23.66 26.54 24.57
CA LEU A 195 -22.63 27.04 23.65
C LEU A 195 -22.37 28.54 23.81
N TRP A 196 -23.43 29.32 24.04
CA TRP A 196 -23.30 30.75 24.28
C TRP A 196 -22.59 31.06 25.60
N ALA A 197 -22.88 30.31 26.67
CA ALA A 197 -22.20 30.43 27.95
C ALA A 197 -20.70 30.12 27.83
N ILE A 198 -20.32 29.08 27.09
CA ILE A 198 -18.91 28.78 26.79
C ILE A 198 -18.25 29.96 26.08
N ARG A 199 -18.88 30.50 25.03
CA ARG A 199 -18.32 31.62 24.24
C ARG A 199 -18.10 32.89 25.03
N ARG A 200 -18.89 33.15 26.08
CA ARG A 200 -18.74 34.33 26.95
C ARG A 200 -17.81 34.10 28.15
N SER A 201 -17.47 32.85 28.42
CA SER A 201 -16.56 32.51 29.51
C SER A 201 -15.10 32.73 29.12
N PRO A 202 -14.18 32.93 30.09
CA PRO A 202 -12.75 32.96 29.83
C PRO A 202 -12.19 31.67 29.19
N ALA A 203 -12.89 30.53 29.34
CA ALA A 203 -12.49 29.26 28.75
C ALA A 203 -12.51 29.27 27.21
N ILE A 204 -13.16 30.24 26.57
CA ILE A 204 -13.06 30.38 25.11
C ILE A 204 -11.63 30.69 24.67
N ASN A 205 -10.83 31.37 25.50
CA ASN A 205 -9.45 31.73 25.14
C ASN A 205 -8.54 30.49 25.10
N THR A 206 -8.73 29.54 26.01
CA THR A 206 -8.01 28.27 25.99
C THR A 206 -8.53 27.36 24.89
N LEU A 207 -9.83 27.37 24.58
CA LEU A 207 -10.37 26.57 23.47
C LEU A 207 -9.96 27.10 22.08
N ARG A 208 -9.78 28.41 21.93
CA ARG A 208 -9.33 29.03 20.67
C ARG A 208 -7.93 28.59 20.27
N SER A 209 -7.01 28.38 21.21
CA SER A 209 -5.67 27.89 20.88
C SER A 209 -5.70 26.52 20.21
N PHE A 210 -6.74 25.71 20.44
CA PHE A 210 -6.93 24.44 19.75
C PHE A 210 -7.62 24.58 18.38
N SER A 211 -8.34 25.68 18.10
CA SER A 211 -9.05 25.90 16.82
C SER A 211 -8.27 26.74 15.81
N ASP A 212 -7.45 27.66 16.30
CA ASP A 212 -6.79 28.68 15.47
C ASP A 212 -5.64 28.07 14.67
N PHE A 213 -4.79 27.26 15.30
CA PHE A 213 -3.76 26.49 14.61
C PHE A 213 -3.49 25.18 15.35
N ASP A 214 -3.64 24.05 14.67
CA ASP A 214 -3.38 22.73 15.25
C ASP A 214 -1.89 22.39 15.10
N PHE A 215 -1.12 22.72 16.14
CA PHE A 215 0.34 22.51 16.19
C PHE A 215 0.77 21.06 16.06
N TYR A 216 -0.13 20.11 16.29
CA TYR A 216 0.18 18.68 16.26
C TYR A 216 -0.36 18.00 15.00
N LYS A 217 -1.09 18.73 14.17
CA LYS A 217 -1.62 18.22 12.91
C LYS A 217 -0.67 18.49 11.76
N GLY A 218 -0.32 17.42 11.06
CA GLY A 218 0.56 17.50 9.91
C GLY A 218 2.03 17.76 10.26
N THR A 219 2.43 17.44 11.49
CA THR A 219 3.82 17.40 11.97
C THR A 219 4.59 16.19 11.45
N GLY A 220 3.87 15.13 11.06
CA GLY A 220 4.44 13.88 10.60
C GLY A 220 5.16 13.97 9.25
N LEU A 221 6.10 13.04 9.03
CA LEU A 221 6.86 12.89 7.79
C LEU A 221 5.94 12.75 6.56
N SER A 222 4.76 12.13 6.73
CA SER A 222 3.76 11.97 5.67
C SER A 222 3.22 13.31 5.17
N SER A 223 2.96 14.24 6.10
CA SER A 223 2.52 15.60 5.80
C SER A 223 3.64 16.39 5.12
N PHE A 224 4.86 16.33 5.67
CA PHE A 224 6.03 16.98 5.08
C PHE A 224 6.31 16.50 3.64
N LYS A 225 6.26 15.19 3.37
CA LYS A 225 6.42 14.65 2.00
C LYS A 225 5.37 15.18 1.02
N ARG A 226 4.16 15.50 1.51
CA ARG A 226 3.04 15.98 0.69
C ARG A 226 3.08 17.49 0.48
N THR A 227 3.36 18.26 1.54
CA THR A 227 3.28 19.73 1.51
C THR A 227 4.64 20.38 1.26
N GLY A 228 5.74 19.68 1.54
CA GLY A 228 7.09 20.23 1.52
C GLY A 228 7.36 21.23 2.64
N THR A 229 6.44 21.38 3.60
CA THR A 229 6.51 22.40 4.65
C THR A 229 6.55 21.76 6.03
N SER A 230 7.44 22.29 6.87
CA SER A 230 7.50 21.95 8.29
C SER A 230 6.36 22.61 9.07
N ILE A 231 6.10 22.17 10.30
CA ILE A 231 5.08 22.79 11.16
C ILE A 231 5.45 24.24 11.53
N GLN A 232 6.75 24.51 11.69
CA GLN A 232 7.27 25.85 11.95
C GLN A 232 6.99 26.79 10.78
N GLU A 233 7.20 26.34 9.54
CA GLU A 233 6.87 27.11 8.34
C GLU A 233 5.37 27.28 8.18
N ASN A 234 4.57 26.23 8.43
CA ASN A 234 3.11 26.35 8.41
C ASN A 234 2.59 27.34 9.45
N TYR A 235 3.21 27.39 10.63
CA TYR A 235 2.87 28.36 11.67
C TYR A 235 3.20 29.79 11.25
N LEU A 236 4.40 30.02 10.69
CA LEU A 236 4.78 31.34 10.16
C LEU A 236 3.82 31.81 9.06
N LEU A 237 3.48 30.93 8.12
CA LEU A 237 2.49 31.21 7.08
C LEU A 237 1.11 31.52 7.66
N TYR A 238 0.72 30.85 8.75
CA TYR A 238 -0.53 31.13 9.44
C TYR A 238 -0.51 32.53 10.09
N GLU A 239 0.57 32.89 10.81
CA GLU A 239 0.73 34.21 11.42
C GLU A 239 0.72 35.32 10.37
N GLU A 240 1.49 35.19 9.28
CA GLU A 240 1.50 36.16 8.18
C GLU A 240 0.09 36.39 7.59
N ASN A 241 -0.68 35.31 7.41
CA ASN A 241 -2.05 35.39 6.91
C ASN A 241 -3.01 36.05 7.92
N ALA A 242 -2.82 35.81 9.21
CA ALA A 242 -3.61 36.43 10.27
C ALA A 242 -3.35 37.94 10.34
N GLU A 243 -2.07 38.36 10.30
CA GLU A 243 -1.66 39.76 10.24
C GLU A 243 -2.24 40.48 9.03
N MET A 244 -2.17 39.85 7.85
CA MET A 244 -2.79 40.38 6.64
C MET A 244 -4.31 40.57 6.77
N CYS A 245 -5.00 39.63 7.41
CA CYS A 245 -6.45 39.72 7.64
C CYS A 245 -6.80 40.88 8.58
N ASP A 246 -6.02 41.10 9.62
CA ASP A 246 -6.27 42.15 10.59
C ASP A 246 -5.93 43.54 10.05
N GLN A 247 -4.86 43.67 9.26
CA GLN A 247 -4.58 44.89 8.48
C GLN A 247 -5.74 45.24 7.52
N LYS A 248 -6.30 44.23 6.84
CA LYS A 248 -7.43 44.42 5.93
C LYS A 248 -8.70 44.87 6.64
N LYS A 249 -8.95 44.40 7.88
CA LYS A 249 -10.07 44.85 8.71
C LYS A 249 -9.89 46.30 9.18
N MET A 250 -8.69 46.69 9.62
CA MET A 250 -8.41 48.08 10.01
C MET A 250 -8.57 49.04 8.83
N ASN A 251 -8.05 48.68 7.66
CA ASN A 251 -8.23 49.48 6.44
C ASN A 251 -9.71 49.59 6.01
N PHE A 252 -10.54 48.60 6.37
CA PHE A 252 -11.97 48.63 6.07
C PHE A 252 -12.75 49.49 7.08
N SER A 253 -12.38 49.51 8.36
CA SER A 253 -12.99 50.40 9.37
C SER A 253 -12.64 51.87 9.13
N ASP A 254 -11.41 52.14 8.66
CA ASP A 254 -10.96 53.51 8.36
C ASP A 254 -11.61 54.10 7.11
N ASN A 255 -12.12 53.26 6.19
CA ASN A 255 -12.84 53.69 4.99
C ASN A 255 -14.37 53.90 5.21
N ILE A 256 -14.88 53.62 6.40
CA ILE A 256 -16.30 53.75 6.76
C ILE A 256 -16.54 54.95 7.71
N THR A 257 -15.47 55.62 8.15
CA THR A 257 -15.52 56.84 8.97
C THR A 257 -15.32 58.07 8.10
#